data_AF-A0A317JHL9-F1
#
_entry.id   AF-A0A317JHL9-F1
#
_cell.length_a   1.000
_cell.length_b   1.000
_cell.length_c   1.000
_cell.angle_alpha   90.00
_cell.angle_beta   90.00
_cell.angle_gamma   90.00
#
_symmetry.space_group_name_H-M   'P 1'
#
loop_
_entity.id
_entity.type
_entity.pdbx_description
1 polymer ?
#
loop_
_entity_poly.entity_id
_entity_poly.type
_entity_poly.pdbx_seq_one_letter_code
_entity_poly.pdbx_strand_id
1 'polypeptide(L)'
;MGPSQRAGEHQKARASDSKIDVKGTKAMRKMMAKAKKIKITISVYEDLLVELRKMAESTGTPYQSLLNKLLKDAIMLKKSEGTRLDWLERELERLKKKLSA
;
A
#
# COMPACT_ATOMS: atom_id res chain seq x y z
N MET A 1 12.64 -18.87 53.16
CA MET A 1 12.25 -19.58 51.93
C MET A 1 11.18 -18.74 51.24
N GLY A 2 11.36 -18.42 49.94
CA GLY A 2 10.67 -17.36 49.17
C GLY A 2 9.24 -17.69 48.70
N PRO A 3 8.73 -17.12 47.57
CA PRO A 3 9.26 -16.08 46.67
C PRO A 3 8.32 -14.85 46.50
N SER A 4 8.85 -13.62 46.38
CA SER A 4 9.00 -12.85 45.12
C SER A 4 7.77 -12.80 44.20
N GLN A 5 7.01 -11.71 44.29
CA GLN A 5 6.10 -11.26 43.23
C GLN A 5 6.57 -9.90 42.72
N ARG A 6 7.47 -9.92 41.73
CA ARG A 6 7.63 -8.81 40.78
C ARG A 6 6.57 -8.98 39.70
N ALA A 7 5.46 -8.26 39.80
CA ALA A 7 4.57 -8.06 38.66
C ALA A 7 5.00 -6.75 37.97
N GLY A 8 5.63 -6.88 36.80
CA GLY A 8 6.03 -5.76 35.97
C GLY A 8 4.80 -4.98 35.49
N GLU A 9 4.74 -3.71 35.87
CA GLU A 9 3.87 -2.74 35.22
C GLU A 9 4.35 -2.57 33.78
N HIS A 10 3.66 -3.22 32.84
CA HIS A 10 3.70 -2.80 31.44
C HIS A 10 3.04 -1.42 31.36
N GLN A 11 3.83 -0.37 31.54
CA GLN A 11 3.47 1.00 31.16
C GLN A 11 3.09 0.97 29.67
N LYS A 12 1.79 0.94 29.39
CA LYS A 12 1.24 1.34 28.10
C LYS A 12 1.76 2.75 27.84
N ALA A 13 2.74 2.88 26.95
CA ALA A 13 3.20 4.16 26.45
C ALA A 13 1.96 4.95 26.00
N ARG A 14 1.59 5.96 26.78
CA ARG A 14 0.49 6.85 26.45
C ARG A 14 0.86 7.55 25.15
N ALA A 15 -0.08 7.64 24.21
CA ALA A 15 0.10 8.34 22.93
C ALA A 15 0.46 9.84 23.07
N SER A 16 0.60 10.35 24.30
CA SER A 16 0.94 11.72 24.66
C SER A 16 2.41 12.10 24.44
N ASP A 17 3.33 11.15 24.22
CA ASP A 17 4.76 11.45 24.01
C ASP A 17 5.21 11.52 22.54
N SER A 18 4.28 11.39 21.60
CA SER A 18 4.58 11.64 20.19
C SER A 18 4.64 13.15 19.95
N LYS A 19 5.84 13.73 20.00
CA LYS A 19 6.09 15.10 19.49
C LYS A 19 5.64 15.13 18.02
N ILE A 20 4.48 15.75 17.78
CA ILE A 20 3.94 15.90 16.43
C ILE A 20 4.92 16.77 15.65
N ASP A 21 5.63 16.19 14.68
CA ASP A 21 6.42 16.96 13.74
C ASP A 21 5.49 17.77 12.84
N VAL A 22 5.21 19.00 13.28
CA VAL A 22 4.34 19.95 12.59
C VAL A 22 4.90 20.32 11.21
N LYS A 23 6.24 20.31 11.05
CA LYS A 23 6.88 20.65 9.77
C LYS A 23 6.74 19.49 8.78
N GLY A 24 7.06 18.27 9.19
CA GLY A 24 6.88 17.07 8.37
C GLY A 24 5.43 16.82 7.99
N THR A 25 4.50 16.96 8.94
CA THR A 25 3.05 16.84 8.66
C THR A 25 2.53 17.95 7.74
N LYS A 26 3.00 19.20 7.87
CA LYS A 26 2.64 20.30 6.96
C LYS A 26 3.20 20.08 5.55
N ALA A 27 4.43 19.58 5.42
CA ALA A 27 5.02 19.22 4.13
C ALA A 27 4.23 18.09 3.44
N MET A 28 3.90 17.02 4.17
CA MET A 28 3.07 15.93 3.66
C MET A 28 1.69 16.42 3.23
N ARG A 29 1.02 17.25 4.03
CA ARG A 29 -0.28 17.84 3.66
C ARG A 29 -0.17 18.69 2.40
N LYS A 30 0.90 19.48 2.24
CA LYS A 30 1.13 20.30 1.04
C LYS A 30 1.39 19.46 -0.21
N MET A 31 2.12 18.35 -0.10
CA MET A 31 2.32 17.41 -1.21
C MET A 31 1.03 16.71 -1.60
N MET A 32 0.23 16.27 -0.61
CA MET A 32 -1.07 15.63 -0.85
C MET A 32 -2.12 16.60 -1.38
N ALA A 33 -2.06 17.88 -1.02
CA ALA A 33 -2.95 18.92 -1.53
C ALA A 33 -2.66 19.29 -3.00
N LYS A 34 -1.42 19.11 -3.46
CA LYS A 34 -1.04 19.30 -4.88
C LYS A 34 -1.50 18.16 -5.78
N ALA A 35 -1.87 17.00 -5.22
CA ALA A 35 -2.43 15.91 -6.01
C ALA A 35 -3.84 16.30 -6.48
N LYS A 36 -4.02 16.52 -7.78
CA LYS A 36 -5.34 16.73 -8.38
C LYS A 36 -6.19 15.46 -8.17
N LYS A 37 -7.11 15.51 -7.21
CA LYS A 37 -8.05 14.42 -6.94
C LYS A 37 -9.20 14.52 -7.94
N ILE A 38 -9.32 13.50 -8.80
CA ILE A 38 -10.46 13.34 -9.69
C ILE A 38 -11.47 12.44 -8.97
N LYS A 39 -12.71 12.91 -8.82
CA LYS A 39 -13.80 12.08 -8.31
C LYS A 39 -14.37 11.28 -9.47
N ILE A 40 -14.49 9.97 -9.27
CA ILE A 40 -15.17 9.07 -10.17
C ILE A 40 -16.26 8.35 -9.41
N THR A 41 -17.38 8.08 -10.07
CA THR A 41 -18.41 7.17 -9.58
C THR A 41 -18.21 5.85 -10.29
N ILE A 42 -18.17 4.75 -9.53
CA ILE A 42 -18.01 3.39 -10.07
C ILE A 42 -19.11 2.50 -9.53
N SER A 43 -19.60 1.59 -10.35
CA SER A 43 -20.41 0.46 -9.90
C SER A 43 -19.48 -0.69 -9.52
N VAL A 44 -19.71 -1.29 -8.37
CA VAL A 44 -18.97 -2.45 -7.89
C VAL A 44 -19.95 -3.57 -7.56
N TYR A 45 -19.52 -4.81 -7.77
CA TYR A 45 -20.30 -5.97 -7.39
C TYR A 45 -20.37 -6.11 -5.86
N GLU A 46 -21.46 -6.73 -5.39
CA GLU A 46 -21.76 -6.85 -3.96
C GLU A 46 -20.74 -7.70 -3.20
N ASP A 47 -20.34 -8.83 -3.78
CA ASP A 47 -19.29 -9.71 -3.26
C ASP A 47 -17.95 -8.98 -3.04
N LEU A 48 -17.60 -8.14 -4.02
CA LEU A 48 -16.40 -7.30 -4.00
C LEU A 48 -16.47 -6.24 -2.90
N LEU A 49 -17.64 -5.64 -2.68
CA LEU A 49 -17.86 -4.69 -1.59
C LEU A 49 -17.74 -5.36 -0.22
N VAL A 50 -18.27 -6.58 -0.07
CA VAL A 50 -18.15 -7.37 1.17
C VAL A 50 -16.68 -7.64 1.50
N GLU A 51 -15.89 -8.03 0.50
CA GLU A 51 -14.47 -8.30 0.74
C GLU A 51 -13.67 -7.03 1.03
N LEU A 52 -13.97 -5.93 0.32
CA LEU A 52 -13.37 -4.62 0.59
C LEU A 52 -13.63 -4.16 2.04
N ARG A 53 -14.82 -4.44 2.56
CA ARG A 53 -15.19 -4.16 3.96
C ARG A 53 -14.35 -4.94 4.95
N LYS A 54 -14.22 -6.25 4.77
CA LYS A 54 -13.36 -7.08 5.64
C LYS A 54 -11.91 -6.62 5.62
N MET A 55 -11.40 -6.25 4.45
CA MET A 55 -10.05 -5.70 4.32
C MET A 55 -9.88 -4.35 5.02
N ALA A 56 -10.87 -3.46 4.90
CA ALA A 56 -10.85 -2.16 5.57
C ALA A 56 -10.89 -2.31 7.10
N GLU A 57 -11.73 -3.21 7.60
CA GLU A 57 -11.87 -3.48 9.05
C GLU A 57 -10.60 -4.12 9.62
N SER A 58 -10.00 -5.09 8.94
CA SER A 58 -8.77 -5.74 9.41
C SER A 58 -7.54 -4.81 9.42
N THR A 59 -7.48 -3.87 8.48
CA THR A 59 -6.36 -2.92 8.36
C THR A 59 -6.60 -1.59 9.07
N GLY A 60 -7.81 -1.33 9.56
CA GLY A 60 -8.22 -0.03 10.09
C GLY A 60 -8.15 1.11 9.06
N THR A 61 -8.14 0.78 7.76
CA THR A 61 -7.92 1.76 6.68
C THR A 61 -9.25 2.20 6.06
N PRO A 62 -9.49 3.51 5.86
CA PRO A 62 -10.70 3.98 5.19
C PRO A 62 -10.84 3.44 3.76
N TYR A 63 -12.08 3.14 3.34
CA TYR A 63 -12.39 2.58 2.01
C TYR A 63 -11.70 3.29 0.86
N GLN A 64 -11.76 4.63 0.83
CA GLN A 64 -11.15 5.41 -0.25
C GLN A 64 -9.63 5.22 -0.30
N SER A 65 -8.97 5.16 0.86
CA SER A 65 -7.51 4.98 0.95
C SER A 65 -7.13 3.57 0.51
N LEU A 66 -7.90 2.56 0.94
CA LEU A 66 -7.70 1.17 0.55
C LEU A 66 -7.88 0.99 -0.96
N LEU A 67 -8.96 1.52 -1.54
CA LEU A 67 -9.25 1.42 -2.96
C LEU A 67 -8.15 2.08 -3.81
N ASN A 68 -7.69 3.27 -3.41
CA ASN A 68 -6.58 3.95 -4.09
C ASN A 68 -5.28 3.15 -4.03
N LYS A 69 -4.99 2.50 -2.90
CA LYS A 69 -3.82 1.63 -2.74
C LYS A 69 -3.92 0.42 -3.66
N LEU A 70 -5.04 -0.29 -3.63
CA LEU A 70 -5.28 -1.47 -4.49
C LEU A 70 -5.18 -1.12 -5.98
N LEU A 71 -5.76 0.01 -6.41
CA LEU A 71 -5.65 0.50 -7.78
C LEU A 71 -4.21 0.81 -8.16
N LYS A 72 -3.45 1.47 -7.27
CA LYS A 72 -2.06 1.80 -7.52
C LYS A 72 -1.20 0.54 -7.64
N ASP A 73 -1.38 -0.41 -6.73
CA ASP A 73 -0.63 -1.66 -6.70
C ASP A 73 -0.93 -2.50 -7.95
N ALA A 74 -2.20 -2.60 -8.36
CA ALA A 74 -2.60 -3.29 -9.59
C ALA A 74 -1.99 -2.65 -10.86
N ILE A 75 -1.99 -1.32 -10.95
CA ILE A 75 -1.38 -0.60 -12.09
C ILE A 75 0.14 -0.83 -12.12
N MET A 76 0.81 -0.78 -10.96
CA MET A 76 2.25 -0.99 -10.87
C MET A 76 2.64 -2.42 -11.22
N LEU A 77 1.87 -3.40 -10.76
CA LEU A 77 2.05 -4.81 -11.11
C LEU A 77 1.94 -4.98 -12.63
N LYS A 78 0.87 -4.48 -13.25
CA LYS A 78 0.66 -4.57 -14.70
C LYS A 78 1.77 -3.88 -15.51
N LYS A 79 2.29 -2.74 -15.03
CA LYS A 79 3.45 -2.08 -15.64
C LYS A 79 4.70 -2.94 -15.57
N SER A 80 4.96 -3.56 -14.42
CA SER A 80 6.12 -4.43 -14.23
C SER A 80 6.06 -5.69 -15.09
N GLU A 81 4.86 -6.27 -15.27
CA GLU A 81 4.63 -7.41 -16.16
C GLU A 81 4.90 -7.03 -17.63
N GLY A 82 4.40 -5.87 -18.08
CA GLY A 82 4.71 -5.35 -19.41
C GLY A 82 6.22 -5.19 -19.64
N THR A 83 6.91 -4.54 -18.70
CA THR A 83 8.38 -4.36 -18.82
C THR A 83 9.16 -5.67 -18.81
N ARG A 84 8.67 -6.69 -18.10
CA ARG A 84 9.30 -8.01 -18.05
C ARG A 84 9.06 -8.78 -19.34
N LEU A 85 7.85 -8.68 -19.90
CA LEU A 85 7.48 -9.32 -21.15
C LEU A 85 8.26 -8.69 -22.31
N ASP A 86 8.36 -7.36 -22.37
CA ASP A 86 9.18 -6.64 -23.34
C ASP A 86 10.66 -7.06 -23.28
N TRP A 87 11.19 -7.30 -22.08
CA TRP A 87 12.55 -7.78 -21.89
C TRP A 87 12.73 -9.21 -22.39
N LEU A 88 11.81 -10.11 -22.06
CA LEU A 88 11.83 -11.50 -22.52
C LEU A 88 11.73 -11.61 -24.04
N GLU A 89 10.88 -10.80 -24.68
CA GLU A 89 10.76 -10.74 -26.14
C GLU A 89 12.08 -10.32 -26.82
N ARG A 90 12.73 -9.28 -26.28
CA ARG A 90 14.04 -8.83 -26.78
C ARG A 90 15.13 -9.89 -26.65
N GLU A 91 15.15 -10.62 -25.53
CA GLU A 91 16.15 -11.66 -25.32
C GLU A 91 15.89 -12.87 -26.24
N LEU A 92 14.62 -13.20 -26.48
CA LEU A 92 14.22 -14.24 -27.42
C LEU A 92 14.62 -13.88 -28.86
N GLU A 93 14.44 -12.63 -29.29
CA GLU A 93 14.95 -12.16 -30.60
C GLU A 93 16.47 -12.29 -30.73
N ARG A 94 17.22 -11.94 -29.68
CA ARG A 94 18.69 -12.07 -29.68
C ARG A 94 19.13 -13.52 -29.80
N LEU A 95 18.47 -14.43 -29.07
CA LEU A 95 18.75 -15.86 -29.14
C LEU A 95 18.40 -16.44 -30.51
N LYS A 96 17.25 -16.06 -31.09
CA LYS A 96 16.88 -16.43 -32.47
C LYS A 96 17.94 -15.99 -33.47
N LYS A 97 18.40 -14.74 -33.40
CA LYS A 97 19.46 -14.22 -34.28
C LYS A 97 20.78 -14.98 -34.14
N LYS A 98 21.15 -15.39 -32.93
CA LYS A 98 22.34 -16.22 -32.68
C LYS A 98 22.21 -17.65 -33.18
N LEU A 99 21.00 -18.19 -33.21
CA LEU A 99 20.73 -19.54 -33.69
C LEU A 99 20.66 -19.60 -35.23
N SER A 100 20.28 -18.49 -35.86
CA SER A 100 20.20 -18.35 -37.32
C SER A 100 21.50 -17.85 -37.98
N ALA A 101 22.56 -17.62 -37.20
CA ALA A 101 23.88 -17.19 -37.66
C ALA A 101 24.88 -18.34 -37.48
#